data_AF-A0A7X8L7L9-F1
#
_entry.id   AF-A0A7X8L7L9-F1
#
_cell.length_a   1.000
_cell.length_b   1.000
_cell.length_c   1.000
_cell.angle_alpha   90.00
_cell.angle_beta   90.00
_cell.angle_gamma   90.00
#
_symmetry.space_group_name_H-M   'P 1'
#
loop_
_entity.id
_entity.type
_entity.pdbx_description
1 polymer ?
#
loop_
_entity_poly.entity_id
_entity_poly.type
_entity_poly.pdbx_seq_one_letter_code
_entity_poly.pdbx_strand_id
1 'polypeptide(L)'
;MGKFIINYIRQSLNALKNPKQMIPTVILGLFWLALALLGSFGINPLPVRILSFLTFAQGGMFGGVFGAVGGILGKVVVVAFLNAAVIPLFQKKAPFSGIGGGIKGFFKSLVVKSLASIAPLLGGLGFSLLLYAFMNSSQSLQNSIVGIIAFVMILQNMGRQSGFMWGLVFSVAGSISKGKTPSYIGVSRYLSGMTLGFALAVALSAMKLPWSAWLGAGFLLSALIFIIVAKRKREVSAA
;
A
#
# COMPACT_ATOMS: atom_id res chain seq x y z
N MET A 1 -8.59 5.15 -18.77
CA MET A 1 -8.83 4.10 -17.75
C MET A 1 -8.74 2.70 -18.35
N GLY A 2 -9.54 2.38 -19.38
CA GLY A 2 -9.63 1.03 -19.94
C GLY A 2 -8.31 0.43 -20.41
N LYS A 3 -7.58 1.04 -21.35
CA LYS A 3 -6.48 0.35 -22.07
C LYS A 3 -5.36 -0.21 -21.18
N PHE A 4 -4.88 0.51 -20.16
CA PHE A 4 -3.80 0.01 -19.28
C PHE A 4 -4.28 -1.13 -18.37
N ILE A 5 -5.42 -0.92 -17.69
CA ILE A 5 -6.01 -1.93 -16.78
C ILE A 5 -6.48 -3.15 -17.58
N ILE A 6 -7.14 -2.95 -18.73
CA ILE A 6 -7.60 -4.02 -19.62
C ILE A 6 -6.42 -4.80 -20.18
N ASN A 7 -5.34 -4.14 -20.61
CA ASN A 7 -4.15 -4.85 -21.08
C ASN A 7 -3.51 -5.68 -19.96
N TYR A 8 -3.40 -5.12 -18.74
CA TYR A 8 -2.86 -5.84 -17.59
C TYR A 8 -3.74 -7.03 -17.16
N ILE A 9 -5.07 -6.85 -17.17
CA ILE A 9 -6.03 -7.93 -16.91
C ILE A 9 -5.91 -9.00 -18.00
N ARG A 10 -5.88 -8.61 -19.28
CA ARG A 10 -5.75 -9.54 -20.41
C ARG A 10 -4.43 -10.32 -20.34
N GLN A 11 -3.34 -9.67 -19.94
CA GLN A 11 -2.03 -10.32 -19.76
C GLN A 11 -2.05 -11.30 -18.58
N SER A 12 -2.69 -10.93 -17.46
CA SER A 12 -2.91 -11.82 -16.31
C SER A 12 -3.80 -13.03 -16.66
N LEU A 13 -4.87 -12.81 -17.43
CA LEU A 13 -5.77 -13.89 -17.88
C LEU A 13 -5.07 -14.86 -18.85
N ASN A 14 -4.13 -14.37 -19.67
CA ASN A 14 -3.31 -15.23 -20.52
C ASN A 14 -2.37 -16.14 -19.71
N ALA A 15 -1.90 -15.68 -18.54
CA ALA A 15 -1.09 -16.51 -17.65
C ALA A 15 -1.91 -17.69 -17.06
N LEU A 16 -3.21 -17.50 -16.83
CA LEU A 16 -4.12 -18.58 -16.38
C LEU A 16 -4.33 -19.67 -17.44
N LYS A 17 -4.11 -19.37 -18.72
CA LYS A 17 -4.22 -20.35 -19.80
C LYS A 17 -2.97 -21.24 -19.94
N ASN A 18 -1.87 -20.88 -19.27
CA ASN A 18 -0.61 -21.60 -19.31
C ASN A 18 -0.37 -22.31 -17.97
N PRO A 19 -0.65 -23.62 -17.83
CA PRO A 19 -0.55 -24.32 -16.55
C PRO A 19 0.86 -24.23 -15.94
N LYS A 20 1.90 -24.18 -16.77
CA LYS A 20 3.30 -23.99 -16.32
C LYS A 20 3.55 -22.64 -15.63
N GLN A 21 2.83 -21.58 -16.02
CA GLN A 21 2.97 -20.25 -15.42
C GLN A 21 2.20 -20.12 -14.10
N MET A 22 1.26 -21.02 -13.83
CA MET A 22 0.51 -21.05 -12.57
C MET A 22 1.23 -21.80 -11.46
N ILE A 23 2.23 -22.64 -11.78
CA ILE A 23 2.97 -23.45 -10.80
C ILE A 23 3.50 -22.61 -9.62
N PRO A 24 4.18 -21.46 -9.82
CA PRO A 24 4.67 -20.66 -8.69
C PRO A 24 3.54 -20.13 -7.80
N THR A 25 2.40 -19.77 -8.40
CA THR A 25 1.22 -19.28 -7.68
C THR A 25 0.57 -20.38 -6.85
N VAL A 26 0.45 -21.59 -7.41
CA VAL A 26 -0.10 -22.75 -6.70
C VAL A 26 0.81 -23.14 -5.53
N ILE A 27 2.13 -23.22 -5.74
CA ILE A 27 3.09 -23.55 -4.69
C ILE A 27 3.01 -22.52 -3.56
N LEU A 28 2.99 -21.22 -3.88
CA LEU A 28 2.88 -20.18 -2.86
C LEU A 28 1.52 -20.21 -2.14
N GLY A 29 0.45 -20.51 -2.86
CA GLY A 29 -0.89 -20.70 -2.30
C GLY A 29 -0.94 -21.86 -1.31
N LEU A 30 -0.38 -23.02 -1.68
CA LEU A 30 -0.25 -24.19 -0.81
C LEU A 30 0.62 -23.89 0.41
N PHE A 31 1.71 -23.15 0.22
CA PHE A 31 2.59 -22.73 1.31
C PHE A 31 1.85 -21.85 2.33
N TRP A 32 1.07 -20.86 1.86
CA TRP A 32 0.23 -20.05 2.74
C TRP A 32 -0.87 -20.86 3.43
N LEU A 33 -1.50 -21.80 2.72
CA LEU A 33 -2.51 -22.68 3.28
C LEU A 33 -1.92 -23.51 4.43
N ALA A 34 -0.74 -24.12 4.21
CA ALA A 34 -0.05 -24.89 5.23
C ALA A 34 0.29 -24.03 6.47
N LEU A 35 0.85 -22.82 6.28
CA LEU A 35 1.14 -21.92 7.40
C LEU A 35 -0.12 -21.45 8.14
N ALA A 36 -1.22 -21.19 7.41
CA ALA A 36 -2.49 -20.82 8.00
C ALA A 36 -3.09 -21.96 8.84
N LEU A 37 -3.03 -23.21 8.34
CA LEU A 37 -3.49 -24.39 9.05
C LEU A 37 -2.64 -24.67 10.30
N LEU A 38 -1.31 -24.59 10.20
CA LEU A 38 -0.41 -24.73 11.36
C LEU A 38 -0.74 -23.70 12.44
N GLY A 39 -0.94 -22.44 12.05
CA GLY A 39 -1.38 -21.38 12.97
C GLY A 39 -2.76 -21.66 13.58
N SER A 40 -3.71 -22.18 12.81
CA SER A 40 -5.06 -22.53 13.27
C SER A 40 -5.07 -23.71 14.24
N PHE A 41 -4.15 -24.66 14.10
CA PHE A 41 -3.99 -25.79 15.03
C PHE A 41 -3.18 -25.43 16.28
N GLY A 42 -2.80 -24.15 16.46
CA GLY A 42 -1.98 -23.70 17.59
C GLY A 42 -0.51 -24.11 17.49
N ILE A 43 -0.09 -24.74 16.39
CA ILE A 43 1.28 -25.15 16.13
C ILE A 43 2.05 -23.92 15.63
N ASN A 44 2.58 -23.14 16.58
CA ASN A 44 3.27 -21.89 16.29
C ASN A 44 4.69 -21.81 16.87
N PRO A 45 5.60 -22.75 16.51
CA PRO A 45 7.00 -22.62 16.86
C PRO A 45 7.61 -21.38 16.19
N LEU A 46 8.69 -20.84 16.76
CA LEU A 46 9.32 -19.60 16.29
C LEU A 46 9.54 -19.52 14.76
N PRO A 47 10.02 -20.57 14.07
CA PRO A 47 10.18 -20.53 12.61
C PRO A 47 8.86 -20.33 11.86
N VAL A 48 7.79 -21.03 12.27
CA VAL A 48 6.46 -20.91 11.68
C VAL A 48 5.90 -19.51 11.93
N ARG A 49 6.13 -18.94 13.12
CA ARG A 49 5.71 -17.58 13.46
C ARG A 49 6.39 -16.53 12.58
N ILE A 50 7.70 -16.66 12.37
CA ILE A 50 8.49 -15.75 11.53
C ILE A 50 8.04 -15.88 10.08
N LEU A 51 7.90 -17.10 9.56
CA LEU A 51 7.44 -17.32 8.18
C LEU A 51 6.01 -16.82 7.97
N SER A 52 5.11 -17.09 8.92
CA SER A 52 3.73 -16.61 8.88
C SER A 52 3.65 -15.08 8.91
N PHE A 53 4.54 -14.44 9.69
CA PHE A 53 4.70 -12.99 9.71
C PHE A 53 5.22 -12.51 8.36
N LEU A 54 6.40 -12.93 7.94
CA LEU A 54 7.04 -12.46 6.70
C LEU A 54 6.18 -12.64 5.45
N THR A 55 5.39 -13.71 5.40
CA THR A 55 4.55 -14.03 4.25
C THR A 55 3.10 -13.59 4.40
N PHE A 56 2.73 -12.96 5.53
CA PHE A 56 1.36 -12.55 5.81
C PHE A 56 0.34 -13.70 5.65
N ALA A 57 0.73 -14.91 6.05
CA ALA A 57 -0.04 -16.13 5.79
C ALA A 57 -1.44 -16.07 6.40
N GLN A 58 -1.53 -15.53 7.62
CA GLN A 58 -2.76 -15.40 8.42
C GLN A 58 -3.58 -14.16 8.06
N GLY A 59 -3.13 -13.37 7.09
CA GLY A 59 -3.87 -12.24 6.56
C GLY A 59 -5.19 -12.66 5.95
N GLY A 60 -6.29 -12.07 6.44
CA GLY A 60 -7.66 -12.33 5.98
C GLY A 60 -8.35 -13.56 6.57
N MET A 61 -7.74 -14.24 7.54
CA MET A 61 -8.42 -15.28 8.32
C MET A 61 -9.48 -14.70 9.27
N PHE A 62 -9.35 -13.42 9.62
CA PHE A 62 -10.22 -12.71 10.57
C PHE A 62 -10.93 -11.56 9.85
N GLY A 63 -12.18 -11.26 10.25
CA GLY A 63 -12.97 -10.15 9.69
C GLY A 63 -13.99 -10.53 8.60
N GLY A 64 -14.33 -11.83 8.49
CA GLY A 64 -15.34 -12.31 7.54
C GLY A 64 -14.98 -12.06 6.08
N VAL A 65 -15.98 -11.79 5.23
CA VAL A 65 -15.79 -11.56 3.78
C VAL A 65 -14.88 -10.36 3.51
N PHE A 66 -15.06 -9.25 4.24
CA PHE A 66 -14.23 -8.06 4.06
C PHE A 66 -12.78 -8.31 4.49
N GLY A 67 -12.58 -9.02 5.61
CA GLY A 67 -11.26 -9.47 6.04
C GLY A 67 -10.59 -10.36 5.01
N ALA A 68 -11.31 -11.31 4.40
CA ALA A 68 -10.78 -12.18 3.36
C ALA A 68 -10.33 -11.39 2.11
N VAL A 69 -11.15 -10.44 1.63
CA VAL A 69 -10.79 -9.57 0.50
C VAL A 69 -9.58 -8.71 0.84
N GLY A 70 -9.54 -8.11 2.02
CA GLY A 70 -8.39 -7.35 2.49
C GLY A 70 -7.12 -8.19 2.61
N GLY A 71 -7.25 -9.43 3.10
CA GLY A 71 -6.16 -10.40 3.19
C GLY A 71 -5.58 -10.76 1.83
N ILE A 72 -6.42 -10.96 0.81
CA ILE A 72 -5.99 -11.18 -0.57
C ILE A 72 -5.20 -9.98 -1.09
N LEU A 73 -5.69 -8.75 -0.86
CA LEU A 73 -4.95 -7.54 -1.23
C LEU A 73 -3.58 -7.48 -0.55
N GLY A 74 -3.52 -7.78 0.76
CA GLY A 74 -2.26 -7.82 1.49
C GLY A 74 -1.28 -8.87 0.95
N LYS A 75 -1.78 -10.05 0.56
CA LYS A 75 -0.98 -11.11 -0.08
C LYS A 75 -0.44 -10.69 -1.44
N VAL A 76 -1.21 -9.95 -2.23
CA VAL A 76 -0.72 -9.35 -3.49
C VAL A 76 0.40 -8.35 -3.22
N VAL A 77 0.28 -7.53 -2.16
CA VAL A 77 1.35 -6.60 -1.74
C VAL A 77 2.62 -7.36 -1.34
N VAL A 78 2.49 -8.45 -0.59
CA VAL A 78 3.63 -9.33 -0.24
C VAL A 78 4.29 -9.92 -1.48
N VAL A 79 3.51 -10.44 -2.43
CA VAL A 79 4.05 -11.00 -3.69
C VAL A 79 4.77 -9.93 -4.50
N ALA A 80 4.19 -8.73 -4.59
CA ALA A 80 4.84 -7.62 -5.28
C ALA A 80 6.18 -7.24 -4.63
N PHE A 81 6.24 -7.27 -3.30
CA PHE A 81 7.48 -7.05 -2.56
C PHE A 81 8.49 -8.16 -2.77
N LEU A 82 8.08 -9.43 -2.70
CA LEU A 82 8.95 -10.56 -2.98
C LEU A 82 9.52 -10.45 -4.39
N ASN A 83 8.72 -10.12 -5.39
CA ASN A 83 9.22 -9.88 -6.75
C ASN A 83 10.22 -8.72 -6.81
N ALA A 84 9.93 -7.61 -6.13
CA ALA A 84 10.81 -6.45 -6.07
C ALA A 84 12.11 -6.68 -5.28
N ALA A 85 12.12 -7.65 -4.36
CA ALA A 85 13.29 -8.01 -3.57
C ALA A 85 14.11 -9.13 -4.24
N VAL A 86 13.45 -10.19 -4.67
CA VAL A 86 14.07 -11.43 -5.13
C VAL A 86 14.63 -11.30 -6.55
N ILE A 87 13.86 -10.74 -7.49
CA ILE A 87 14.29 -10.66 -8.90
C ILE A 87 15.58 -9.81 -9.04
N PRO A 88 15.70 -8.62 -8.43
CA PRO A 88 16.94 -7.86 -8.51
C PRO A 88 18.14 -8.56 -7.87
N LEU A 89 17.95 -9.29 -6.76
CA LEU A 89 19.03 -10.05 -6.13
C LEU A 89 19.62 -11.11 -7.06
N PHE A 90 18.77 -11.86 -7.77
CA PHE A 90 19.21 -12.82 -8.78
C PHE A 90 19.91 -12.16 -9.98
N GLN A 91 19.56 -10.91 -10.29
CA GLN A 91 20.22 -10.10 -11.31
C GLN A 91 21.48 -9.37 -10.79
N LYS A 92 21.94 -9.67 -9.56
CA LYS A 92 23.05 -8.97 -8.88
C LYS A 92 22.84 -7.45 -8.79
N LYS A 93 21.58 -6.99 -8.80
CA LYS A 93 21.18 -5.60 -8.61
C LYS A 93 20.73 -5.40 -7.17
N ALA A 94 20.98 -4.22 -6.61
CA ALA A 94 20.50 -3.89 -5.27
C ALA A 94 18.96 -3.76 -5.27
N PRO A 95 18.20 -4.66 -4.60
CA PRO A 95 16.75 -4.62 -4.60
C PRO A 95 16.23 -3.31 -4.03
N PHE A 96 16.85 -2.82 -2.96
CA PHE A 96 16.45 -1.61 -2.25
C PHE A 96 17.11 -0.32 -2.78
N SER A 97 17.69 -0.37 -3.98
CA SER A 97 18.14 0.83 -4.69
C SER A 97 16.98 1.80 -4.87
N GLY A 98 17.13 3.02 -4.36
CA GLY A 98 16.08 4.05 -4.38
C GLY A 98 15.48 4.35 -3.01
N ILE A 99 15.67 3.53 -1.96
CA ILE A 99 15.17 3.87 -0.62
C ILE A 99 15.81 5.19 -0.12
N GLY A 100 17.13 5.36 -0.27
CA GLY A 100 17.80 6.60 0.16
C GLY A 100 17.27 7.85 -0.54
N GLY A 101 17.04 7.78 -1.86
CA GLY A 101 16.38 8.85 -2.62
C GLY A 101 14.92 9.05 -2.20
N GLY A 102 14.22 7.96 -1.87
CA GLY A 102 12.87 7.95 -1.35
C GLY A 102 12.73 8.66 -0.01
N ILE A 103 13.65 8.42 0.92
CA ILE A 103 13.72 9.09 2.22
C ILE A 103 13.91 10.60 2.03
N LYS A 104 14.87 11.00 1.17
CA LYS A 104 15.09 12.42 0.86
C LYS A 104 13.85 13.06 0.22
N GLY A 105 13.19 12.36 -0.70
CA GLY A 105 11.95 12.80 -1.35
C GLY A 105 10.78 12.91 -0.38
N PHE A 106 10.65 11.95 0.54
CA PHE A 106 9.68 11.93 1.62
C PHE A 106 9.81 13.18 2.49
N PHE A 107 10.99 13.40 3.10
CA PHE A 107 11.20 14.59 3.95
C PHE A 107 11.02 15.91 3.19
N LYS A 108 11.48 15.99 1.93
CA LYS A 108 11.25 17.18 1.09
C LYS A 108 9.77 17.47 0.86
N SER A 109 8.95 16.44 0.69
CA SER A 109 7.51 16.60 0.45
C SER A 109 6.72 16.98 1.71
N LEU A 110 7.23 16.65 2.91
CA LEU A 110 6.63 17.03 4.19
C LEU A 110 6.73 18.52 4.48
N VAL A 111 7.61 19.25 3.79
CA VAL A 111 7.70 20.71 3.93
C VAL A 111 6.42 21.36 3.41
N VAL A 112 5.55 21.78 4.34
CA VAL A 112 4.27 22.42 4.06
C VAL A 112 4.50 23.89 3.75
N LYS A 113 4.41 24.26 2.46
CA LYS A 113 4.49 25.67 2.02
C LYS A 113 3.13 26.35 1.86
N SER A 114 2.02 25.61 1.91
CA SER A 114 0.66 26.16 1.78
C SER A 114 -0.41 25.22 2.32
N LEU A 115 -1.58 25.76 2.73
CA LEU A 115 -2.75 24.96 3.14
C LEU A 115 -3.20 23.97 2.06
N ALA A 116 -3.08 24.34 0.79
CA ALA A 116 -3.41 23.46 -0.34
C ALA A 116 -2.49 22.22 -0.43
N SER A 117 -1.35 22.24 0.26
CA SER A 117 -0.40 21.13 0.34
C SER A 117 -0.77 20.12 1.42
N ILE A 118 -1.63 20.49 2.37
CA ILE A 118 -2.02 19.67 3.53
C ILE A 118 -3.03 18.60 3.12
N ALA A 119 -3.99 18.95 2.26
CA ALA A 119 -5.04 18.03 1.83
C ALA A 119 -4.51 16.74 1.17
N PRO A 120 -3.56 16.75 0.21
CA PRO A 120 -3.00 15.52 -0.35
C PRO A 120 -2.28 14.67 0.71
N LEU A 121 -1.58 15.30 1.65
CA LEU A 121 -0.84 14.60 2.71
C LEU A 121 -1.79 13.91 3.69
N LEU A 122 -2.80 14.63 4.20
CA LEU A 122 -3.84 14.06 5.06
C LEU A 122 -4.65 12.99 4.33
N GLY A 123 -4.92 13.19 3.04
CA GLY A 123 -5.60 12.23 2.19
C GLY A 123 -4.83 10.91 2.07
N GLY A 124 -3.52 10.98 1.85
CA GLY A 124 -2.66 9.80 1.78
C GLY A 124 -2.55 9.09 3.13
N LEU A 125 -2.42 9.86 4.21
CA LEU A 125 -2.33 9.35 5.57
C LEU A 125 -3.62 8.62 5.97
N GLY A 126 -4.78 9.25 5.74
CA GLY A 126 -6.07 8.65 6.05
C GLY A 126 -6.35 7.41 5.19
N PHE A 127 -6.05 7.48 3.89
CA PHE A 127 -6.26 6.35 2.98
C PHE A 127 -5.38 5.15 3.33
N SER A 128 -4.10 5.35 3.62
CA SER A 128 -3.19 4.25 4.00
C SER A 128 -3.56 3.61 5.33
N LEU A 129 -4.05 4.39 6.31
CA LEU A 129 -4.59 3.85 7.56
C LEU A 129 -5.81 2.96 7.34
N LEU A 130 -6.75 3.39 6.49
CA LEU A 130 -7.91 2.57 6.11
C LEU A 130 -7.49 1.33 5.32
N LEU A 131 -6.59 1.48 4.35
CA LEU A 131 -6.09 0.38 3.53
C LEU A 131 -5.36 -0.64 4.40
N TYR A 132 -4.58 -0.19 5.38
CA TYR A 132 -3.96 -1.06 6.37
C TYR A 132 -5.00 -1.77 7.22
N ALA A 133 -5.98 -1.06 7.78
CA ALA A 133 -7.04 -1.67 8.58
C ALA A 133 -7.84 -2.70 7.77
N PHE A 134 -8.03 -2.45 6.47
CA PHE A 134 -8.68 -3.38 5.58
C PHE A 134 -7.84 -4.63 5.33
N MET A 135 -6.55 -4.48 5.02
CA MET A 135 -5.65 -5.63 4.81
C MET A 135 -5.44 -6.42 6.10
N ASN A 136 -5.18 -5.74 7.20
CA ASN A 136 -5.00 -6.29 8.53
C ASN A 136 -6.24 -6.02 9.40
N SER A 137 -7.34 -6.72 9.11
CA SER A 137 -8.62 -6.53 9.83
C SER A 137 -8.54 -6.80 11.34
N SER A 138 -7.62 -7.65 11.80
CA SER A 138 -7.40 -7.87 13.23
C SER A 138 -6.47 -6.85 13.87
N GLN A 139 -5.85 -5.97 13.07
CA GLN A 139 -4.82 -4.99 13.46
C GLN A 139 -3.73 -5.61 14.37
N SER A 140 -3.47 -6.90 14.14
CA SER A 140 -2.56 -7.67 14.96
C SER A 140 -1.12 -7.42 14.53
N LEU A 141 -0.20 -7.49 15.50
CA LEU A 141 1.23 -7.37 15.22
C LEU A 141 1.72 -8.45 14.24
N GLN A 142 1.16 -9.67 14.31
CA GLN A 142 1.51 -10.79 13.43
C GLN A 142 1.22 -10.50 11.94
N ASN A 143 0.24 -9.65 11.66
CA ASN A 143 -0.15 -9.25 10.32
C ASN A 143 0.40 -7.86 9.95
N SER A 144 1.14 -7.20 10.83
CA SER A 144 1.62 -5.83 10.60
C SER A 144 2.66 -5.69 9.49
N ILE A 145 3.29 -6.80 9.10
CA ILE A 145 4.26 -6.87 8.00
C ILE A 145 3.75 -6.25 6.70
N VAL A 146 2.45 -6.32 6.40
CA VAL A 146 1.87 -5.76 5.18
C VAL A 146 2.01 -4.24 5.16
N GLY A 147 1.92 -3.60 6.32
CA GLY A 147 2.16 -2.16 6.49
C GLY A 147 3.64 -1.80 6.35
N ILE A 148 4.53 -2.62 6.91
CA ILE A 148 5.98 -2.45 6.77
C ILE A 148 6.39 -2.58 5.29
N ILE A 149 5.89 -3.60 4.62
CA ILE A 149 6.15 -3.84 3.20
C ILE A 149 5.62 -2.66 2.36
N ALA A 150 4.38 -2.23 2.60
CA ALA A 150 3.80 -1.11 1.88
C ALA A 150 4.60 0.18 2.09
N PHE A 151 5.04 0.45 3.33
CA PHE A 151 5.94 1.55 3.66
C PHE A 151 7.26 1.49 2.88
N VAL A 152 7.94 0.34 2.90
CA VAL A 152 9.22 0.15 2.18
C VAL A 152 9.03 0.32 0.68
N MET A 153 7.97 -0.26 0.11
CA MET A 153 7.68 -0.16 -1.31
C MET A 153 7.38 1.27 -1.74
N ILE A 154 6.61 2.04 -0.97
CA ILE A 154 6.32 3.44 -1.30
C ILE A 154 7.62 4.25 -1.27
N LEU A 155 8.44 4.12 -0.23
CA LEU A 155 9.73 4.80 -0.14
C LEU A 155 10.64 4.46 -1.32
N GLN A 156 10.82 3.18 -1.61
CA GLN A 156 11.64 2.72 -2.74
C GLN A 156 11.17 3.33 -4.07
N ASN A 157 9.86 3.39 -4.30
CA ASN A 157 9.30 3.93 -5.53
C ASN A 157 9.36 5.46 -5.59
N MET A 158 9.27 6.16 -4.46
CA MET A 158 9.50 7.62 -4.40
C MET A 158 10.91 7.99 -4.84
N GLY A 159 11.91 7.16 -4.56
CA GLY A 159 13.28 7.41 -5.02
C GLY A 159 13.54 7.07 -6.48
N ARG A 160 12.80 6.10 -7.04
CA ARG A 160 12.94 5.71 -8.46
C ARG A 160 12.18 6.63 -9.42
N GLN A 161 11.15 7.34 -8.94
CA GLN A 161 10.33 8.30 -9.70
C GLN A 161 9.76 7.78 -11.04
N SER A 162 9.81 6.47 -11.26
CA SER A 162 9.49 5.80 -12.52
C SER A 162 9.04 4.36 -12.23
N GLY A 163 8.20 3.80 -13.10
CA GLY A 163 7.71 2.41 -13.00
C GLY A 163 6.20 2.27 -12.79
N PHE A 164 5.78 1.03 -12.54
CA PHE A 164 4.37 0.61 -12.48
C PHE A 164 3.54 1.38 -11.45
N MET A 165 4.06 1.61 -10.24
CA MET A 165 3.32 2.37 -9.22
C MET A 165 3.07 3.82 -9.63
N TRP A 166 4.06 4.52 -10.19
CA TRP A 166 3.85 5.88 -10.70
C TRP A 166 2.84 5.88 -11.85
N GLY A 167 2.92 4.92 -12.77
CA GLY A 167 1.94 4.74 -13.84
C GLY A 167 0.51 4.50 -13.33
N LEU A 168 0.34 3.65 -12.32
CA LEU A 168 -0.95 3.41 -11.68
C LEU A 168 -1.48 4.66 -10.98
N VAL A 169 -0.65 5.31 -10.16
CA VAL A 169 -1.07 6.49 -9.39
C VAL A 169 -1.44 7.64 -10.31
N PHE A 170 -0.65 7.92 -11.35
CA PHE A 170 -0.98 8.94 -12.35
C PHE A 170 -2.21 8.56 -13.19
N SER A 171 -2.41 7.27 -13.52
CA SER A 171 -3.60 6.81 -14.23
C SER A 171 -4.87 6.99 -13.39
N VAL A 172 -4.84 6.61 -12.12
CA VAL A 172 -5.97 6.79 -11.19
C VAL A 172 -6.23 8.28 -10.98
N ALA A 173 -5.21 9.06 -10.65
CA ALA A 173 -5.37 10.48 -10.41
C ALA A 173 -5.81 11.25 -11.68
N GLY A 174 -5.35 10.86 -12.87
CA GLY A 174 -5.82 11.43 -14.14
C GLY A 174 -7.28 11.09 -14.46
N SER A 175 -7.76 9.91 -14.06
CA SER A 175 -9.17 9.52 -14.22
C SER A 175 -10.10 10.32 -13.30
N ILE A 176 -9.69 10.52 -12.03
CA ILE A 176 -10.43 11.32 -11.04
C ILE A 176 -10.39 12.80 -11.42
N SER A 177 -9.29 13.25 -12.00
CA SER A 177 -9.07 14.63 -12.42
C SER A 177 -9.69 14.99 -13.79
N LYS A 178 -10.55 14.12 -14.36
CA LYS A 178 -11.19 14.30 -15.68
C LYS A 178 -10.19 14.71 -16.78
N GLY A 179 -9.00 14.11 -16.79
CA GLY A 179 -7.98 14.34 -17.81
C GLY A 179 -6.95 15.45 -17.52
N LYS A 180 -7.03 16.19 -16.41
CA LYS A 180 -5.92 17.08 -16.02
C LYS A 180 -4.77 16.24 -15.44
N THR A 181 -3.55 16.45 -15.92
CA THR A 181 -2.36 15.77 -15.40
C THR A 181 -2.12 16.16 -13.94
N PRO A 182 -2.16 15.21 -13.00
CA PRO A 182 -1.88 15.48 -11.59
C PRO A 182 -0.48 16.07 -11.43
N SER A 183 -0.33 17.07 -10.56
CA SER A 183 1.01 17.61 -10.26
C SER A 183 1.86 16.55 -9.56
N TYR A 184 3.09 16.36 -10.04
CA TYR A 184 4.09 15.50 -9.42
C TYR A 184 4.29 15.82 -7.92
N ILE A 185 4.18 17.10 -7.56
CA ILE A 185 4.28 17.58 -6.16
C ILE A 185 3.09 17.08 -5.33
N GLY A 186 1.87 17.13 -5.88
CA GLY A 186 0.66 16.65 -5.20
C GLY A 186 0.69 15.13 -4.99
N VAL A 187 1.12 14.39 -6.01
CA VAL A 187 1.28 12.93 -5.92
C VAL A 187 2.37 12.55 -4.93
N SER A 188 3.53 13.23 -4.96
CA SER A 188 4.62 13.00 -4.02
C SER A 188 4.17 13.23 -2.57
N ARG A 189 3.39 14.28 -2.31
CA ARG A 189 2.82 14.56 -0.97
C ARG A 189 1.79 13.53 -0.53
N TYR A 190 0.95 13.06 -1.45
CA TYR A 190 0.00 11.99 -1.16
C TYR A 190 0.73 10.69 -0.80
N LEU A 191 1.75 10.30 -1.58
CA LEU A 191 2.58 9.13 -1.28
C LEU A 191 3.29 9.27 0.06
N SER A 192 3.79 10.45 0.41
CA SER A 192 4.37 10.68 1.74
C SER A 192 3.35 10.63 2.87
N GLY A 193 2.14 11.13 2.64
CA GLY A 193 1.01 10.90 3.53
C GLY A 193 0.79 9.40 3.74
N MET A 194 0.78 8.61 2.66
CA MET A 194 0.64 7.16 2.75
C MET A 194 1.79 6.49 3.51
N THR A 195 3.03 6.93 3.29
CA THR A 195 4.21 6.47 4.04
C THR A 195 4.02 6.73 5.54
N LEU A 196 3.58 7.93 5.93
CA LEU A 196 3.29 8.25 7.33
C LEU A 196 2.15 7.40 7.89
N GLY A 197 1.06 7.23 7.14
CA GLY A 197 -0.09 6.48 7.62
C GLY A 197 0.20 4.99 7.79
N PHE A 198 1.00 4.37 6.91
CA PHE A 198 1.46 2.99 7.13
C PHE A 198 2.40 2.86 8.32
N ALA A 199 3.34 3.81 8.50
CA ALA A 199 4.21 3.82 9.69
C ALA A 199 3.39 3.95 10.98
N LEU A 200 2.42 4.86 10.99
CA LEU A 200 1.49 5.04 12.12
C LEU A 200 0.62 3.80 12.35
N ALA A 201 0.12 3.15 11.29
CA ALA A 201 -0.69 1.95 11.41
C ALA A 201 0.07 0.77 12.05
N VAL A 202 1.34 0.60 11.67
CA VAL A 202 2.22 -0.41 12.26
C VAL A 202 2.49 -0.09 13.72
N ALA A 203 2.77 1.18 14.07
CA ALA A 203 2.96 1.60 15.45
C ALA A 203 1.71 1.36 16.32
N LEU A 204 0.52 1.71 15.82
CA LEU A 204 -0.75 1.46 16.50
C LEU A 204 -1.00 -0.05 16.72
N SER A 205 -0.66 -0.88 15.73
CA SER A 205 -0.78 -2.34 15.85
C SER A 205 0.21 -2.93 16.85
N ALA A 206 1.40 -2.35 16.98
CA ALA A 206 2.36 -2.71 18.04
C ALA A 206 1.84 -2.34 19.44
N MET A 207 1.11 -1.23 19.55
CA MET A 207 0.43 -0.81 20.78
C MET A 207 -0.90 -1.54 21.04
N LYS A 208 -1.31 -2.46 20.14
CA LYS A 208 -2.61 -3.17 20.16
C LYS A 208 -3.83 -2.22 20.17
N LEU A 209 -3.70 -1.05 19.55
CA LEU A 209 -4.77 -0.06 19.44
C LEU A 209 -5.50 -0.22 18.10
N PRO A 210 -6.76 -0.67 18.07
CA PRO A 210 -7.51 -0.89 16.83
C PRO A 210 -8.10 0.40 16.26
N TRP A 211 -7.29 1.47 16.18
CA TRP A 211 -7.76 2.82 15.87
C TRP A 211 -7.45 3.27 14.44
N SER A 212 -6.70 2.47 13.66
CA SER A 212 -6.35 2.85 12.28
C SER A 212 -7.58 3.13 11.41
N ALA A 213 -8.68 2.40 11.57
CA ALA A 213 -9.91 2.67 10.81
C ALA A 213 -10.51 4.05 11.14
N TRP A 214 -10.68 4.34 12.44
CA TRP A 214 -11.25 5.60 12.93
C TRP A 214 -10.36 6.80 12.61
N LEU A 215 -9.06 6.70 12.88
CA LEU A 215 -8.09 7.73 12.54
C LEU A 215 -8.04 7.94 11.03
N GLY A 216 -8.06 6.85 10.25
CA GLY A 216 -8.09 6.89 8.79
C GLY A 216 -9.27 7.70 8.26
N ALA A 217 -10.48 7.42 8.75
CA ALA A 217 -11.68 8.18 8.41
C ALA A 217 -11.58 9.66 8.84
N GLY A 218 -11.11 9.93 10.06
CA GLY A 218 -10.93 11.30 10.56
C GLY A 218 -9.96 12.13 9.72
N PHE A 219 -8.85 11.55 9.29
CA PHE A 219 -7.88 12.22 8.42
C PHE A 219 -8.42 12.46 7.01
N LEU A 220 -9.22 11.53 6.46
CA LEU A 220 -9.89 11.75 5.17
C LEU A 220 -10.95 12.86 5.25
N LEU A 221 -11.74 12.90 6.32
CA LEU A 221 -12.70 13.99 6.56
C LEU A 221 -11.99 15.33 6.66
N SER A 222 -10.88 15.37 7.41
CA SER A 222 -10.04 16.57 7.51
C SER A 222 -9.51 16.99 6.14
N ALA A 223 -8.99 16.05 5.34
CA ALA A 223 -8.51 16.33 3.99
C ALA A 223 -9.63 16.94 3.11
N LEU A 224 -10.86 16.42 3.20
CA LEU A 224 -12.01 16.95 2.48
C LEU A 224 -12.34 18.40 2.89
N ILE A 225 -12.35 18.68 4.20
CA ILE A 225 -12.56 20.03 4.73
C ILE A 225 -11.51 21.00 4.17
N PHE A 226 -10.22 20.62 4.19
CA PHE A 226 -9.15 21.44 3.64
C PHE A 226 -9.31 21.70 2.13
N ILE A 227 -9.79 20.71 1.36
CA ILE A 227 -10.07 20.89 -0.07
C ILE A 227 -11.18 21.93 -0.28
N ILE A 228 -12.27 21.84 0.49
CA ILE A 228 -13.41 22.75 0.40
C ILE A 228 -12.98 24.19 0.76
N VAL A 229 -12.24 24.35 1.85
CA VAL A 229 -11.74 25.65 2.31
C VAL A 229 -10.78 26.27 1.29
N ALA A 230 -9.87 25.47 0.72
CA ALA A 230 -8.91 25.95 -0.29
C ALA A 230 -9.60 26.38 -1.60
N LYS A 231 -10.70 25.72 -1.99
CA LYS A 231 -11.50 26.13 -3.15
C LYS A 231 -12.20 27.47 -2.91
N ARG A 232 -12.88 27.64 -1.76
CA ARG A 232 -13.54 28.92 -1.42
C ARG A 232 -12.57 30.09 -1.43
N LYS A 233 -11.36 29.94 -0.87
CA LYS A 233 -10.36 31.03 -0.89
C LYS A 233 -9.91 31.42 -2.30
N ARG A 234 -9.90 30.49 -3.26
CA ARG A 234 -9.57 30.80 -4.65
C ARG A 234 -10.69 31.55 -5.38
N GLU A 235 -11.94 31.22 -5.08
CA GLU A 235 -13.10 31.89 -5.67
C GLU A 235 -13.25 33.32 -5.14
N VAL A 236 -13.01 33.54 -3.84
CA VAL A 236 -13.08 34.88 -3.21
C VAL A 236 -11.94 35.80 -3.65
N SER A 237 -10.77 35.27 -4.00
CA SER A 237 -9.63 36.08 -4.46
C SER A 237 -9.66 36.38 -5.97
N ALA A 238 -10.62 35.79 -6.70
CA ALA A 238 -10.81 36.00 -8.14
C ALA A 238 -12.03 36.88 -8.47
N ALA A 239 -12.78 37.30 -7.43
CA ALA A 239 -13.84 38.29 -7.49
C ALA A 239 -13.31 39.64 -7.00
#